data_AF-A0A5E4B3I1-F1
#
_entry.id   AF-A0A5E4B3I1-F1
#
_cell.length_a   1.000
_cell.length_b   1.000
_cell.length_c   1.000
_cell.angle_alpha   90.00
_cell.angle_beta   90.00
_cell.angle_gamma   90.00
#
_symmetry.space_group_name_H-M   'P 1'
#
loop_
_entity.id
_entity.type
_entity.pdbx_description
1 polymer ?
#
loop_
_entity_poly.entity_id
_entity_poly.type
_entity_poly.pdbx_seq_one_letter_code
_entity_poly.pdbx_strand_id
1 'polypeptide(L)'
;MMVCSALWRAAHAHVCLVRKISPVSRSHQHQVWGSRPATSEFVAQRAPGSVTELLGKSYPQDDHTNLTQKVLSRVGRNLHNQQHHPLWLIKERVKEYFYKQYVGRSGTPLFSVYDDLCPVVTTWQNFDSLLIPAHHPSRKKGDNYYLNRTHMLRAHTSAHQWDLVHAGLDAFLVVGDVYRRDQIDSQHYPVFHQLEGVRLFSQHELFADIKDGDCLKLFEQSSRSAYKQETHTMEALKLVEFDLKQTLTRLVAHLFGD
;
A
#
# COMPACT_ATOMS: atom_id res chain seq x y z
N MET A 1 34.91 -18.54 -17.61
CA MET A 1 36.16 -18.24 -16.89
C MET A 1 35.80 -17.57 -15.57
N MET A 2 36.31 -18.13 -14.46
CA MET A 2 36.71 -17.54 -13.17
C MET A 2 35.87 -16.41 -12.54
N VAL A 3 35.61 -16.29 -11.23
CA VAL A 3 35.61 -17.10 -9.98
C VAL A 3 35.48 -16.05 -8.84
N CYS A 4 34.64 -16.32 -7.83
CA CYS A 4 34.66 -15.77 -6.44
C CYS A 4 34.43 -14.25 -6.20
N SER A 5 33.96 -13.76 -5.04
CA SER A 5 34.03 -14.27 -3.65
C SER A 5 32.97 -13.68 -2.70
N ALA A 6 32.55 -14.52 -1.74
CA ALA A 6 32.29 -14.32 -0.29
C ALA A 6 31.52 -13.07 0.22
N LEU A 7 30.37 -13.19 0.92
CA LEU A 7 30.14 -13.70 2.30
C LEU A 7 31.05 -13.08 3.37
N TRP A 8 30.45 -12.30 4.29
CA TRP A 8 30.93 -12.19 5.66
C TRP A 8 29.76 -11.98 6.63
N ARG A 9 29.66 -12.87 7.63
CA ARG A 9 28.86 -12.74 8.85
C ARG A 9 29.81 -12.32 9.97
N ALA A 10 29.36 -11.44 10.86
CA ALA A 10 29.90 -11.36 12.22
C ALA A 10 28.79 -10.95 13.19
N ALA A 11 28.59 -11.79 14.20
CA ALA A 11 27.74 -11.57 15.35
C ALA A 11 28.59 -11.03 16.50
N HIS A 12 28.06 -10.11 17.30
CA HIS A 12 28.55 -9.86 18.64
C HIS A 12 27.38 -9.61 19.59
N ALA A 13 27.19 -10.56 20.50
CA ALA A 13 26.40 -10.43 21.70
C ALA A 13 27.24 -9.76 22.79
N HIS A 14 26.65 -8.81 23.51
CA HIS A 14 27.13 -8.42 24.84
C HIS A 14 25.95 -8.33 25.80
N VAL A 15 25.95 -9.26 26.74
CA VAL A 15 25.20 -9.22 28.01
C VAL A 15 25.99 -8.32 28.96
N CYS A 16 25.32 -7.42 29.69
CA CYS A 16 25.81 -7.00 31.00
C CYS A 16 24.68 -6.55 31.95
N LEU A 17 24.96 -6.82 33.22
CA LEU A 17 24.09 -7.04 34.35
C LEU A 17 23.63 -5.74 35.05
N VAL A 18 22.48 -5.86 35.71
CA VAL A 18 21.80 -4.96 36.65
C VAL A 18 22.70 -4.35 37.74
N ARG A 19 22.41 -3.11 38.16
CA ARG A 19 22.53 -2.68 39.58
C ARG A 19 21.51 -1.60 39.95
N LYS A 20 20.63 -1.93 40.91
CA LYS A 20 19.75 -1.03 41.67
C LYS A 20 20.55 -0.28 42.74
N ILE A 21 20.32 1.01 42.91
CA ILE A 21 20.53 1.72 44.19
C ILE A 21 19.43 2.79 44.34
N SER A 22 18.64 2.68 45.40
CA SER A 22 17.84 3.77 45.97
C SER A 22 18.64 4.44 47.10
N PRO A 23 18.36 5.70 47.42
CA PRO A 23 17.95 5.96 48.79
C PRO A 23 16.78 6.94 48.93
N VAL A 24 16.05 6.71 50.01
CA VAL A 24 14.98 7.50 50.60
C VAL A 24 15.57 8.69 51.37
N SER A 25 14.96 9.87 51.27
CA SER A 25 14.97 10.84 52.38
C SER A 25 13.67 11.64 52.42
N ARG A 26 13.01 11.60 53.59
CA ARG A 26 11.84 12.41 53.98
C ARG A 26 12.28 13.82 54.39
N SER A 27 11.47 14.83 54.08
CA SER A 27 11.18 15.94 55.00
C SER A 27 9.96 16.78 54.59
N HIS A 28 9.03 16.82 55.55
CA HIS A 28 7.93 17.74 55.90
C HIS A 28 7.46 18.93 55.02
N GLN A 29 6.14 18.91 54.77
CA GLN A 29 5.09 19.95 54.91
C GLN A 29 5.38 21.41 54.54
N HIS A 30 4.51 21.98 53.69
CA HIS A 30 3.63 23.11 54.05
C HIS A 30 2.49 23.26 53.01
N GLN A 31 1.25 23.31 53.50
CA GLN A 31 0.05 23.68 52.73
C GLN A 31 0.02 25.19 52.49
N VAL A 32 -0.24 25.60 51.24
CA VAL A 32 -0.85 26.90 50.91
C VAL A 32 -1.87 26.68 49.79
N TRP A 33 -3.08 27.18 50.03
CA TRP A 33 -4.25 27.13 49.14
C TRP A 33 -4.25 28.37 48.24
N GLY A 34 -4.40 28.19 46.92
CA GLY A 34 -4.80 29.28 46.03
C GLY A 34 -4.29 29.19 44.59
N SER A 35 -5.24 29.33 43.66
CA SER A 35 -5.09 29.74 42.24
C SER A 35 -4.91 28.64 41.20
N ARG A 36 -6.00 28.39 40.45
CA ARG A 36 -6.04 27.59 39.21
C ARG A 36 -5.10 28.20 38.15
N PRO A 37 -4.18 27.43 37.55
CA PRO A 37 -3.51 27.84 36.32
C PRO A 37 -4.23 27.27 35.09
N ALA A 38 -4.16 28.04 34.02
CA ALA A 38 -4.67 27.74 32.68
C ALA A 38 -4.20 26.37 32.15
N THR A 39 -5.04 25.77 31.32
CA THR A 39 -4.79 24.54 30.55
C THR A 39 -3.49 24.66 29.76
N SER A 40 -2.42 24.07 30.31
CA SER A 40 -1.18 23.77 29.59
C SER A 40 -1.44 22.58 28.66
N GLU A 41 -1.26 22.80 27.36
CA GLU A 41 -1.16 21.71 26.38
C GLU A 41 0.00 20.79 26.81
N PHE A 42 -0.35 19.63 27.37
CA PHE A 42 0.61 18.57 27.64
C PHE A 42 1.12 18.02 26.30
N VAL A 43 2.21 18.59 25.80
CA VAL A 43 3.13 17.87 24.91
C VAL A 43 3.76 16.79 25.76
N ALA A 44 3.14 15.61 25.76
CA ALA A 44 3.73 14.41 26.34
C ALA A 44 5.04 14.12 25.59
N GLN A 45 6.18 14.49 26.18
CA GLN A 45 7.49 14.06 25.75
C GLN A 45 7.53 12.53 25.85
N ARG A 46 7.37 11.84 24.71
CA ARG A 46 7.52 10.38 24.64
C ARG A 46 8.98 10.02 24.91
N ALA A 47 9.18 8.97 25.71
CA ALA A 47 10.50 8.49 26.08
C ALA A 47 11.36 8.16 24.84
N PRO A 48 12.64 8.58 24.79
CA PRO A 48 13.54 8.18 23.72
C PRO A 48 13.74 6.66 23.76
N GLY A 49 13.45 5.99 22.64
CA GLY A 49 13.63 4.53 22.48
C GLY A 49 12.37 3.68 22.50
N SER A 50 11.16 4.24 22.36
CA SER A 50 9.96 3.44 22.16
C SER A 50 9.97 2.75 20.79
N VAL A 51 9.61 1.47 20.79
CA VAL A 51 9.53 0.61 19.61
C VAL A 51 8.08 0.18 19.41
N THR A 52 7.62 0.14 18.17
CA THR A 52 6.36 -0.50 17.78
C THR A 52 6.67 -1.88 17.22
N GLU A 53 6.15 -2.93 17.85
CA GLU A 53 6.20 -4.28 17.32
C GLU A 53 4.93 -4.58 16.52
N LEU A 54 5.09 -5.09 15.30
CA LEU A 54 3.99 -5.46 14.43
C LEU A 54 4.40 -6.65 13.55
N LEU A 55 3.57 -7.71 13.54
CA LEU A 55 3.79 -8.92 12.74
C LEU A 55 5.20 -9.53 12.92
N GLY A 56 5.71 -9.55 14.17
CA GLY A 56 7.03 -10.09 14.51
C GLY A 56 8.23 -9.21 14.11
N LYS A 57 7.98 -8.00 13.61
CA LYS A 57 9.02 -7.02 13.27
C LYS A 57 8.97 -5.82 14.21
N SER A 58 10.14 -5.24 14.46
CA SER A 58 10.35 -4.09 15.35
C SER A 58 10.59 -2.83 14.53
N TYR A 59 9.84 -1.77 14.83
CA TYR A 59 9.92 -0.48 14.16
C TYR A 59 10.22 0.61 15.19
N PRO A 60 11.42 1.25 15.16
CA PRO A 60 11.73 2.32 16.08
C PRO A 60 10.84 3.52 15.80
N GLN A 61 10.30 4.14 16.85
CA GLN A 61 9.47 5.33 16.72
C GLN A 61 10.34 6.58 16.51
N ASP A 62 9.77 7.56 15.81
CA ASP A 62 10.36 8.85 15.49
C ASP A 62 9.29 9.96 15.41
N ASP A 63 9.66 11.14 14.93
CA ASP A 63 8.75 12.28 14.79
C ASP A 63 7.63 12.08 13.77
N HIS A 64 7.70 11.07 12.90
CA HIS A 64 6.64 10.73 11.94
C HIS A 64 5.62 9.75 12.53
N THR A 65 5.99 9.01 13.57
CA THR A 65 5.16 7.96 14.16
C THR A 65 3.83 8.50 14.67
N ASN A 66 2.72 7.94 14.19
CA ASN A 66 1.38 8.42 14.55
C ASN A 66 0.32 7.30 14.69
N LEU A 67 0.75 6.04 14.74
CA LEU A 67 -0.14 4.89 14.92
C LEU A 67 -0.82 4.87 16.29
N THR A 68 -2.07 4.39 16.30
CA THR A 68 -2.87 4.19 17.51
C THR A 68 -3.10 2.71 17.76
N GLN A 69 -3.26 2.31 19.03
CA GLN A 69 -3.54 0.92 19.39
C GLN A 69 -4.83 0.39 18.74
N LYS A 70 -5.82 1.26 18.55
CA LYS A 70 -7.10 0.92 17.90
C LYS A 70 -6.91 0.53 16.43
N VAL A 71 -5.98 1.16 15.72
CA VAL A 71 -5.68 0.83 14.32
C VAL A 71 -4.81 -0.43 14.26
N LEU A 72 -3.81 -0.53 15.14
CA LEU A 72 -2.96 -1.71 15.24
C LEU A 72 -3.76 -2.99 15.50
N SER A 73 -4.80 -2.93 16.34
CA SER A 73 -5.66 -4.10 16.62
C SER A 73 -6.53 -4.55 15.44
N ARG A 74 -6.54 -3.81 14.32
CA ARG A 74 -7.22 -4.20 13.08
C ARG A 74 -6.29 -4.90 12.08
N VAL A 75 -4.98 -4.72 12.21
CA VAL A 75 -4.00 -5.36 11.33
C VAL A 75 -4.11 -6.88 11.44
N GLY A 76 -4.16 -7.56 10.30
CA GLY A 76 -4.28 -9.02 10.22
C GLY A 76 -5.70 -9.56 10.40
N ARG A 77 -6.73 -8.69 10.56
CA ARG A 77 -8.12 -9.15 10.61
C ARG A 77 -8.60 -9.75 9.27
N ASN A 78 -8.02 -9.26 8.17
CA ASN A 78 -8.14 -9.76 6.80
C ASN A 78 -9.58 -10.14 6.42
N LEU A 79 -10.52 -9.19 6.56
CA LEU A 79 -11.94 -9.44 6.29
C LEU A 79 -12.22 -9.84 4.84
N HIS A 80 -11.37 -9.41 3.90
CA HIS A 80 -11.38 -9.84 2.51
C HIS A 80 -11.03 -11.33 2.31
N ASN A 81 -10.45 -11.99 3.32
CA ASN A 81 -10.13 -13.42 3.33
C ASN A 81 -11.01 -14.23 4.29
N GLN A 82 -11.93 -13.59 5.02
CA GLN A 82 -12.87 -14.29 5.87
C GLN A 82 -14.04 -14.83 5.03
N GLN A 83 -14.16 -16.15 4.94
CA GLN A 83 -15.25 -16.81 4.20
C GLN A 83 -16.63 -16.27 4.62
N HIS A 84 -17.51 -16.07 3.64
CA HIS A 84 -18.86 -15.51 3.80
C HIS A 84 -18.94 -14.04 4.26
N HIS A 85 -17.81 -13.37 4.49
CA HIS A 85 -17.83 -11.93 4.70
C HIS A 85 -18.21 -11.20 3.38
N PRO A 86 -19.00 -10.11 3.41
CA PRO A 86 -19.39 -9.39 2.19
C PRO A 86 -18.21 -8.96 1.30
N LEU A 87 -17.10 -8.53 1.90
CA LEU A 87 -15.89 -8.17 1.16
C LEU A 87 -15.22 -9.38 0.50
N TRP A 88 -15.23 -10.53 1.16
CA TRP A 88 -14.75 -11.78 0.57
C TRP A 88 -15.66 -12.21 -0.59
N LEU A 89 -16.98 -12.07 -0.47
CA LEU A 89 -17.91 -12.37 -1.57
C LEU A 89 -17.64 -11.50 -2.81
N ILE A 90 -17.43 -10.19 -2.62
CA ILE A 90 -17.06 -9.29 -3.73
C ILE A 90 -15.72 -9.72 -4.34
N LYS A 91 -14.71 -10.00 -3.50
CA LYS A 91 -13.40 -10.50 -3.95
C LYS A 91 -13.54 -11.73 -4.84
N GLU A 92 -14.26 -12.75 -4.38
CA GLU A 92 -14.43 -13.99 -5.13
C GLU A 92 -15.18 -13.80 -6.44
N ARG A 93 -16.21 -12.94 -6.49
CA ARG A 93 -16.91 -12.62 -7.74
C ARG A 93 -16.03 -11.88 -8.74
N VAL A 94 -15.20 -10.93 -8.28
CA VAL A 94 -14.24 -10.24 -9.15
C VAL A 94 -13.19 -11.23 -9.68
N LYS A 95 -12.63 -12.09 -8.82
CA LYS A 95 -11.71 -13.17 -9.24
C LYS A 95 -12.35 -14.06 -10.30
N GLU A 96 -13.58 -14.52 -10.04
CA GLU A 96 -14.33 -15.36 -10.96
C GLU A 96 -14.53 -14.70 -12.33
N TYR A 97 -14.86 -13.40 -12.36
CA TYR A 97 -14.96 -12.64 -13.59
C TYR A 97 -13.65 -12.66 -14.40
N PHE A 98 -12.51 -12.36 -13.78
CA PHE A 98 -11.22 -12.38 -14.47
C PHE A 98 -10.80 -13.78 -14.92
N TYR A 99 -11.17 -14.83 -14.18
CA TYR A 99 -10.88 -16.21 -14.58
C TYR A 99 -11.78 -16.75 -15.69
N LYS A 100 -13.06 -16.37 -15.71
CA LYS A 100 -14.08 -17.00 -16.58
C LYS A 100 -14.56 -16.12 -17.73
N GLN A 101 -14.53 -14.80 -17.59
CA GLN A 101 -15.20 -13.87 -18.50
C GLN A 101 -14.27 -12.85 -19.16
N TYR A 102 -13.10 -12.57 -18.56
CA TYR A 102 -12.11 -11.75 -19.24
C TYR A 102 -11.56 -12.51 -20.45
N VAL A 103 -11.59 -11.86 -21.61
CA VAL A 103 -11.09 -12.42 -22.88
C VAL A 103 -10.08 -11.44 -23.44
N GLY A 104 -8.81 -11.85 -23.46
CA GLY A 104 -7.75 -11.12 -24.17
C GLY A 104 -7.72 -11.48 -25.64
N ARG A 105 -7.12 -10.61 -26.46
CA ARG A 105 -7.07 -10.77 -27.93
C ARG A 105 -6.25 -11.96 -28.39
N SER A 106 -5.18 -12.29 -27.67
CA SER A 106 -4.29 -13.44 -27.95
C SER A 106 -4.49 -14.60 -26.95
N GLY A 107 -5.60 -14.60 -26.22
CA GLY A 107 -5.90 -15.53 -25.13
C GLY A 107 -6.20 -14.82 -23.81
N THR A 108 -6.82 -15.52 -22.87
CA THR A 108 -7.08 -14.98 -21.53
C THR A 108 -5.83 -15.08 -20.67
N PRO A 109 -5.23 -13.95 -20.25
CA PRO A 109 -4.12 -13.98 -19.32
C PRO A 109 -4.55 -14.50 -17.96
N LEU A 110 -3.66 -15.24 -17.31
CA LEU A 110 -3.88 -15.70 -15.95
C LEU A 110 -3.61 -14.54 -14.98
N PHE A 111 -4.66 -14.00 -14.38
CA PHE A 111 -4.54 -13.03 -13.30
C PHE A 111 -4.09 -13.74 -12.02
N SER A 112 -2.83 -13.54 -11.64
CA SER A 112 -2.31 -14.02 -10.35
C SER A 112 -2.91 -13.18 -9.22
N VAL A 113 -3.38 -13.82 -8.14
CA VAL A 113 -4.07 -13.13 -7.05
C VAL A 113 -3.19 -13.06 -5.80
N TYR A 114 -3.00 -11.85 -5.29
CA TYR A 114 -2.25 -11.55 -4.08
C TYR A 114 -3.16 -10.91 -3.05
N ASP A 115 -3.69 -11.72 -2.11
CA ASP A 115 -4.64 -11.26 -1.10
C ASP A 115 -4.11 -11.38 0.35
N ASP A 116 -2.84 -11.71 0.55
CA ASP A 116 -2.21 -11.84 1.88
C ASP A 116 -0.88 -11.05 1.98
N LEU A 117 -0.72 -9.99 1.18
CA LEU A 117 0.45 -9.12 1.28
C LEU A 117 0.42 -8.31 2.57
N CYS A 118 1.57 -8.24 3.24
CA CYS A 118 1.74 -7.45 4.46
C CYS A 118 1.33 -5.97 4.23
N PRO A 119 0.46 -5.38 5.08
CA PRO A 119 0.06 -3.98 4.94
C PRO A 119 1.16 -2.99 5.31
N VAL A 120 2.24 -3.44 5.95
CA VAL A 120 3.40 -2.59 6.23
C VAL A 120 4.26 -2.48 4.99
N VAL A 121 4.38 -1.27 4.46
CA VAL A 121 5.17 -0.94 3.27
C VAL A 121 6.15 0.19 3.58
N THR A 122 7.18 0.31 2.76
CA THR A 122 8.05 1.49 2.78
C THR A 122 7.32 2.70 2.20
N THR A 123 7.75 3.90 2.59
CA THR A 123 7.26 5.14 1.96
C THR A 123 7.58 5.20 0.46
N TRP A 124 8.69 4.56 0.05
CA TRP A 124 9.04 4.41 -1.36
C TRP A 124 8.01 3.57 -2.14
N GLN A 125 7.63 2.41 -1.61
CA GLN A 125 6.59 1.57 -2.21
C GLN A 125 5.26 2.32 -2.33
N ASN A 126 4.81 2.97 -1.24
CA ASN A 126 3.51 3.64 -1.24
C ASN A 126 3.47 4.92 -2.10
N PHE A 127 4.60 5.57 -2.37
CA PHE A 127 4.60 6.87 -3.04
C PHE A 127 5.60 6.99 -4.19
N ASP A 128 6.89 6.84 -3.90
CA ASP A 128 7.96 7.13 -4.87
C ASP A 128 7.92 6.19 -6.08
N SER A 129 7.62 4.91 -5.87
CA SER A 129 7.47 3.91 -6.94
C SER A 129 6.33 4.23 -7.91
N LEU A 130 5.36 5.04 -7.46
CA LEU A 130 4.18 5.49 -8.21
C LEU A 130 4.35 6.93 -8.75
N LEU A 131 5.57 7.45 -8.73
CA LEU A 131 5.93 8.79 -9.21
C LEU A 131 5.21 9.93 -8.45
N ILE A 132 4.75 9.68 -7.22
CA ILE A 132 4.12 10.70 -6.37
C ILE A 132 5.24 11.62 -5.85
N PRO A 133 5.22 12.95 -6.07
CA PRO A 133 6.29 13.84 -5.61
C PRO A 133 6.46 13.90 -4.08
N ALA A 134 7.67 14.22 -3.60
CA ALA A 134 7.98 14.32 -2.17
C ALA A 134 7.13 15.36 -1.41
N HIS A 135 6.74 16.45 -2.08
CA HIS A 135 5.90 17.51 -1.50
C HIS A 135 4.40 17.33 -1.78
N HIS A 136 3.99 16.16 -2.30
CA HIS A 136 2.59 15.90 -2.63
C HIS A 136 1.74 15.83 -1.35
N PRO A 137 0.55 16.45 -1.32
CA PRO A 137 -0.30 16.49 -0.12
C PRO A 137 -0.69 15.10 0.40
N SER A 138 -0.77 14.08 -0.47
CA SER A 138 -1.06 12.70 -0.03
C SER A 138 -0.01 12.10 0.90
N ARG A 139 1.18 12.72 1.06
CA ARG A 139 2.23 12.28 2.00
C ARG A 139 2.11 12.91 3.39
N LYS A 140 1.08 13.74 3.63
CA LYS A 140 0.91 14.41 4.93
C LYS A 140 0.75 13.39 6.06
N LYS A 141 1.41 13.66 7.19
CA LYS A 141 1.25 12.91 8.45
C LYS A 141 -0.21 12.90 8.95
N GLY A 142 -0.99 13.91 8.58
CA GLY A 142 -2.41 14.02 8.93
C GLY A 142 -3.29 12.96 8.28
N ASP A 143 -2.88 12.43 7.12
CA ASP A 143 -3.73 11.62 6.24
C ASP A 143 -3.32 10.13 6.23
N ASN A 144 -2.14 9.82 6.76
CA ASN A 144 -1.53 8.49 6.70
C ASN A 144 -1.08 7.98 8.07
N TYR A 145 -1.02 6.65 8.22
CA TYR A 145 -0.51 5.99 9.41
C TYR A 145 0.95 5.55 9.25
N TYR A 146 1.88 6.28 9.85
CA TYR A 146 3.31 6.01 9.81
C TYR A 146 3.74 5.21 11.04
N LEU A 147 4.50 4.14 10.79
CA LEU A 147 5.27 3.44 11.83
C LEU A 147 6.50 4.27 12.20
N ASN A 148 7.14 4.90 11.20
CA ASN A 148 8.23 5.85 11.30
C ASN A 148 8.41 6.57 9.94
N ARG A 149 9.49 7.31 9.74
CA ARG A 149 9.81 8.01 8.48
C ARG A 149 9.91 7.10 7.26
N THR A 150 10.27 5.83 7.45
CA THR A 150 10.56 4.90 6.35
C THR A 150 9.46 3.89 6.11
N HIS A 151 8.63 3.58 7.11
CA HIS A 151 7.57 2.57 7.05
C HIS A 151 6.21 3.12 7.46
N MET A 152 5.17 2.64 6.77
CA MET A 152 3.79 3.02 7.02
C MET A 152 2.86 1.84 6.78
N LEU A 153 1.63 1.94 7.27
CA LEU A 153 0.55 1.10 6.75
C LEU A 153 0.12 1.66 5.40
N ARG A 154 0.03 0.81 4.37
CA ARG A 154 -0.29 1.23 3.00
C ARG A 154 -1.60 2.03 2.94
N ALA A 155 -1.60 3.14 2.22
CA ALA A 155 -2.78 3.99 2.02
C ALA A 155 -3.62 3.54 0.81
N HIS A 156 -3.07 2.66 -0.02
CA HIS A 156 -3.72 2.03 -1.17
C HIS A 156 -3.00 0.75 -1.57
N THR A 157 -3.68 -0.17 -2.26
CA THR A 157 -3.09 -1.40 -2.79
C THR A 157 -2.05 -1.15 -3.88
N SER A 158 -2.05 0.05 -4.50
CA SER A 158 -1.10 0.40 -5.56
C SER A 158 0.35 0.42 -5.08
N ALA A 159 0.58 0.46 -3.77
CA ALA A 159 1.91 0.35 -3.16
C ALA A 159 2.65 -0.93 -3.58
N HIS A 160 1.95 -1.94 -4.11
CA HIS A 160 2.51 -3.20 -4.57
C HIS A 160 2.65 -3.30 -6.10
N GLN A 161 2.22 -2.30 -6.88
CA GLN A 161 2.30 -2.36 -8.35
C GLN A 161 3.73 -2.55 -8.83
N TRP A 162 4.66 -1.72 -8.36
CA TRP A 162 6.05 -1.76 -8.81
C TRP A 162 6.69 -3.11 -8.50
N ASP A 163 6.54 -3.62 -7.28
CA ASP A 163 7.14 -4.90 -6.87
C ASP A 163 6.65 -6.07 -7.74
N LEU A 164 5.35 -6.11 -8.04
CA LEU A 164 4.73 -7.19 -8.81
C LEU A 164 5.04 -7.09 -10.32
N VAL A 165 5.05 -5.89 -10.89
CA VAL A 165 5.52 -5.66 -12.27
C VAL A 165 7.01 -5.98 -12.38
N HIS A 166 7.82 -5.57 -11.41
CA HIS A 166 9.26 -5.85 -11.38
C HIS A 166 9.57 -7.34 -11.24
N ALA A 167 8.66 -8.11 -10.61
CA ALA A 167 8.72 -9.58 -10.59
C ALA A 167 8.35 -10.23 -11.93
N GLY A 168 7.98 -9.45 -12.96
CA GLY A 168 7.70 -9.93 -14.32
C GLY A 168 6.25 -10.35 -14.55
N LEU A 169 5.30 -9.89 -13.71
CA LEU A 169 3.89 -10.23 -13.89
C LEU A 169 3.19 -9.26 -14.84
N ASP A 170 2.55 -9.82 -15.88
CA ASP A 170 1.76 -9.05 -16.86
C ASP A 170 0.27 -8.95 -16.50
N ALA A 171 -0.23 -9.76 -15.56
CA ALA A 171 -1.61 -9.71 -15.09
C ALA A 171 -1.70 -10.16 -13.62
N PHE A 172 -2.19 -9.27 -12.75
CA PHE A 172 -2.37 -9.61 -11.35
C PHE A 172 -3.49 -8.80 -10.69
N LEU A 173 -4.07 -9.39 -9.65
CA LEU A 173 -4.99 -8.75 -8.73
C LEU A 173 -4.35 -8.64 -7.36
N VAL A 174 -4.45 -7.47 -6.72
CA VAL A 174 -4.04 -7.27 -5.32
C VAL A 174 -5.27 -6.95 -4.50
N VAL A 175 -5.47 -7.66 -3.39
CA VAL A 175 -6.61 -7.43 -2.50
C VAL A 175 -6.11 -7.25 -1.09
N GLY A 176 -6.54 -6.19 -0.41
CA GLY A 176 -6.07 -5.96 0.93
C GLY A 176 -6.75 -4.83 1.65
N ASP A 177 -6.59 -4.85 2.96
CA ASP A 177 -6.84 -3.76 3.87
C ASP A 177 -5.86 -2.59 3.63
N VAL A 178 -6.38 -1.38 3.64
CA VAL A 178 -5.65 -0.12 3.45
C VAL A 178 -6.05 0.87 4.55
N TYR A 179 -5.14 1.78 4.86
CA TYR A 179 -5.18 2.54 6.10
C TYR A 179 -5.07 4.03 5.82
N ARG A 180 -6.10 4.80 6.21
CA ARG A 180 -6.12 6.26 6.05
C ARG A 180 -6.61 6.94 7.30
N ARG A 181 -6.05 8.11 7.58
CA ARG A 181 -6.53 9.02 8.61
C ARG A 181 -7.53 9.94 7.96
N ASP A 182 -8.79 9.79 8.31
CA ASP A 182 -9.87 10.60 7.76
C ASP A 182 -10.91 10.90 8.84
N GLN A 183 -11.91 11.68 8.48
CA GLN A 183 -13.07 12.00 9.30
C GLN A 183 -13.83 10.70 9.66
N ILE A 184 -14.58 10.75 10.76
CA ILE A 184 -15.39 9.61 11.20
C ILE A 184 -16.84 9.92 10.86
N ASP A 185 -17.35 9.29 9.82
CA ASP A 185 -18.76 9.34 9.42
C ASP A 185 -19.20 7.95 8.86
N SER A 186 -20.39 7.88 8.26
CA SER A 186 -20.93 6.62 7.73
C SER A 186 -20.21 6.09 6.49
N GLN A 187 -19.41 6.91 5.82
CA GLN A 187 -18.68 6.57 4.58
C GLN A 187 -17.17 6.41 4.82
N HIS A 188 -16.65 6.92 5.94
CA HIS A 188 -15.23 6.90 6.26
C HIS A 188 -14.93 6.00 7.46
N TYR A 189 -14.03 5.03 7.25
CA TYR A 189 -13.47 4.20 8.31
C TYR A 189 -11.94 4.15 8.17
N PRO A 190 -11.17 4.19 9.28
CA PRO A 190 -9.71 4.22 9.22
C PRO A 190 -9.05 3.04 8.50
N VAL A 191 -9.78 1.93 8.36
CA VAL A 191 -9.34 0.71 7.69
C VAL A 191 -10.44 0.25 6.73
N PHE A 192 -10.18 0.31 5.44
CA PHE A 192 -11.09 -0.20 4.41
C PHE A 192 -10.32 -1.11 3.47
N HIS A 193 -10.97 -1.65 2.44
CA HIS A 193 -10.35 -2.64 1.56
C HIS A 193 -10.38 -2.17 0.12
N GLN A 194 -9.33 -2.49 -0.62
CA GLN A 194 -9.22 -2.23 -2.04
C GLN A 194 -8.94 -3.53 -2.79
N LEU A 195 -9.38 -3.54 -4.05
CA LEU A 195 -8.96 -4.52 -5.05
C LEU A 195 -8.32 -3.73 -6.19
N GLU A 196 -7.09 -4.09 -6.50
CA GLU A 196 -6.31 -3.57 -7.61
C GLU A 196 -6.27 -4.59 -8.74
N GLY A 197 -6.37 -4.15 -9.98
CA GLY A 197 -6.06 -4.97 -11.16
C GLY A 197 -5.03 -4.28 -12.03
N VAL A 198 -3.96 -4.99 -12.38
CA VAL A 198 -2.95 -4.53 -13.32
C VAL A 198 -2.92 -5.49 -14.51
N ARG A 199 -2.90 -4.92 -15.71
CA ARG A 199 -2.76 -5.65 -16.97
C ARG A 199 -1.80 -4.93 -17.90
N LEU A 200 -0.79 -5.65 -18.37
CA LEU A 200 0.16 -5.20 -19.39
C LEU A 200 -0.14 -5.90 -20.72
N PHE A 201 0.18 -5.22 -21.82
CA PHE A 201 -0.02 -5.72 -23.17
C PHE A 201 1.28 -5.64 -23.95
N SER A 202 1.62 -6.72 -24.64
CA SER A 202 2.67 -6.65 -25.65
C SER A 202 2.16 -5.92 -26.91
N GLN A 203 3.09 -5.47 -27.76
CA GLN A 203 2.72 -4.83 -29.01
C GLN A 203 1.88 -5.75 -29.90
N HIS A 204 2.31 -7.01 -30.05
CA HIS A 204 1.62 -7.98 -30.88
C HIS A 204 0.24 -8.34 -30.33
N GLU A 205 0.10 -8.44 -28.99
CA GLU A 205 -1.19 -8.71 -28.36
C GLU A 205 -2.17 -7.55 -28.57
N LEU A 206 -1.74 -6.31 -28.35
CA LEU A 206 -2.63 -5.15 -28.42
C LEU A 206 -3.20 -4.94 -29.83
N PHE A 207 -2.40 -5.23 -30.86
CA PHE A 207 -2.74 -5.02 -32.26
C PHE A 207 -3.13 -6.31 -33.01
N ALA A 208 -3.32 -7.44 -32.31
CA ALA A 208 -3.53 -8.75 -32.93
C ALA A 208 -4.71 -8.81 -33.93
N ASP A 209 -5.79 -8.07 -33.66
CA ASP A 209 -7.01 -8.08 -34.47
C ASP A 209 -7.02 -7.02 -35.59
N ILE A 210 -5.91 -6.30 -35.78
CA ILE A 210 -5.82 -5.18 -36.73
C ILE A 210 -5.07 -5.64 -37.98
N LYS A 211 -5.68 -5.44 -39.16
CA LYS A 211 -4.98 -5.64 -40.44
C LYS A 211 -3.76 -4.72 -40.51
N ASP A 212 -2.61 -5.28 -40.87
CA ASP A 212 -1.31 -4.60 -40.88
C ASP A 212 -0.87 -4.06 -39.49
N GLY A 213 -1.32 -4.71 -38.41
CA GLY A 213 -0.98 -4.34 -37.02
C GLY A 213 0.52 -4.35 -36.70
N ASP A 214 1.35 -5.08 -37.46
CA ASP A 214 2.81 -5.10 -37.29
C ASP A 214 3.47 -3.74 -37.58
N CYS A 215 2.81 -2.90 -38.39
CA CYS A 215 3.23 -1.53 -38.68
C CYS A 215 2.96 -0.58 -37.51
N LEU A 216 2.03 -0.93 -36.61
CA LEU A 216 1.70 -0.13 -35.44
C LEU A 216 2.74 -0.30 -34.34
N LYS A 217 2.96 0.74 -33.56
CA LYS A 217 3.93 0.76 -32.44
C LYS A 217 3.23 1.17 -31.15
N LEU A 218 3.72 0.64 -30.03
CA LEU A 218 3.29 1.11 -28.70
C LEU A 218 3.87 2.49 -28.37
N PHE A 219 5.09 2.73 -28.82
CA PHE A 219 5.90 3.87 -28.38
C PHE A 219 6.32 4.79 -29.52
N GLU A 220 6.38 6.09 -29.23
CA GLU A 220 6.87 7.16 -30.08
C GLU A 220 7.63 8.21 -29.25
N GLN A 221 8.17 9.24 -29.89
CA GLN A 221 8.74 10.41 -29.22
C GLN A 221 7.91 11.64 -29.59
N SER A 222 7.14 12.14 -28.63
CA SER A 222 6.17 13.22 -28.86
C SER A 222 5.99 14.08 -27.59
N SER A 223 4.95 14.92 -27.55
CA SER A 223 4.59 15.69 -26.37
C SER A 223 3.44 15.06 -25.58
N ARG A 224 3.44 15.25 -24.26
CA ARG A 224 2.31 14.90 -23.39
C ARG A 224 1.12 15.80 -23.69
N SER A 225 -0.08 15.23 -23.69
CA SER A 225 -1.35 15.95 -23.82
C SER A 225 -2.35 15.48 -22.78
N ALA A 226 -3.55 16.08 -22.78
CA ALA A 226 -4.67 15.62 -21.95
C ALA A 226 -5.12 14.19 -22.30
N TYR A 227 -4.78 13.70 -23.50
CA TYR A 227 -5.21 12.39 -23.98
C TYR A 227 -4.13 11.34 -23.74
N LYS A 228 -2.85 11.64 -24.02
CA LYS A 228 -1.77 10.64 -24.02
C LYS A 228 -0.48 11.12 -23.35
N GLN A 229 0.32 10.15 -22.89
CA GLN A 229 1.68 10.38 -22.42
C GLN A 229 2.64 10.60 -23.59
N GLU A 230 3.74 11.27 -23.33
CA GLU A 230 4.74 11.72 -24.32
C GLU A 230 5.39 10.58 -25.13
N THR A 231 5.46 9.38 -24.57
CA THR A 231 6.08 8.22 -25.23
C THR A 231 5.08 7.22 -25.81
N HIS A 232 3.77 7.37 -25.60
CA HIS A 232 2.78 6.44 -26.12
C HIS A 232 2.18 6.93 -27.45
N THR A 233 1.97 6.03 -28.40
CA THR A 233 1.19 6.31 -29.60
C THR A 233 -0.29 6.48 -29.25
N MET A 234 -1.04 7.21 -30.08
CA MET A 234 -2.47 7.41 -29.86
C MET A 234 -3.25 6.11 -30.07
N GLU A 235 -2.81 5.28 -31.02
CA GLU A 235 -3.40 4.00 -31.37
C GLU A 235 -3.34 3.04 -30.18
N ALA A 236 -2.15 2.88 -29.57
CA ALA A 236 -1.98 2.02 -28.41
C ALA A 236 -2.84 2.48 -27.23
N LEU A 237 -2.81 3.78 -26.93
CA LEU A 237 -3.59 4.34 -25.85
C LEU A 237 -5.09 4.08 -26.03
N LYS A 238 -5.63 4.32 -27.23
CA LYS A 238 -7.07 4.16 -27.48
C LYS A 238 -7.53 2.72 -27.29
N LEU A 239 -6.72 1.75 -27.67
CA LEU A 239 -7.02 0.34 -27.47
C LEU A 239 -6.95 -0.07 -26.00
N VAL A 240 -5.94 0.40 -25.25
CA VAL A 240 -5.84 0.14 -23.80
C VAL A 240 -6.98 0.81 -23.03
N GLU A 241 -7.33 2.06 -23.39
CA GLU A 241 -8.46 2.79 -22.81
C GLU A 241 -9.77 2.06 -23.04
N PHE A 242 -9.99 1.54 -24.25
CA PHE A 242 -11.16 0.76 -24.60
C PHE A 242 -11.24 -0.54 -23.82
N ASP A 243 -10.14 -1.30 -23.74
CA ASP A 243 -10.08 -2.57 -22.98
C ASP A 243 -10.40 -2.36 -21.49
N LEU A 244 -9.77 -1.35 -20.87
CA LEU A 244 -10.00 -1.01 -19.46
C LEU A 244 -11.47 -0.67 -19.21
N LYS A 245 -12.05 0.23 -20.00
CA LYS A 245 -13.44 0.67 -19.83
C LYS A 245 -14.41 -0.49 -20.06
N GLN A 246 -14.23 -1.24 -21.15
CA GLN A 246 -15.08 -2.38 -21.45
C GLN A 246 -15.03 -3.44 -20.34
N THR A 247 -13.83 -3.74 -19.83
CA THR A 247 -13.63 -4.70 -18.74
C THR A 247 -14.35 -4.27 -17.48
N LEU A 248 -14.21 -3.00 -17.06
CA LEU A 248 -14.87 -2.49 -15.86
C LEU A 248 -16.39 -2.43 -16.03
N THR A 249 -16.91 -2.04 -17.20
CA THR A 249 -18.35 -2.05 -17.48
C THR A 249 -18.93 -3.45 -17.36
N ARG A 250 -18.28 -4.45 -17.97
CA ARG A 250 -18.71 -5.85 -17.90
C ARG A 250 -18.58 -6.43 -16.50
N LEU A 251 -17.55 -6.06 -15.74
CA LEU A 251 -17.41 -6.47 -14.35
C LEU A 251 -18.56 -5.92 -13.49
N VAL A 252 -18.91 -4.65 -13.66
CA VAL A 252 -20.04 -4.05 -12.94
C VAL A 252 -21.36 -4.74 -13.31
N ALA A 253 -21.62 -4.98 -14.59
CA ALA A 253 -22.79 -5.73 -15.04
C ALA A 253 -22.82 -7.15 -14.45
N HIS A 254 -21.67 -7.84 -14.39
CA HIS A 254 -21.56 -9.15 -13.75
C HIS A 254 -21.89 -9.10 -12.25
N LEU A 255 -21.53 -8.02 -11.55
CA LEU A 255 -21.75 -7.87 -10.11
C LEU A 255 -23.20 -7.50 -9.76
N PHE A 256 -23.81 -6.60 -10.53
CA PHE A 256 -25.09 -5.97 -10.19
C PHE A 256 -26.26 -6.34 -11.12
N GLY A 257 -26.00 -7.01 -12.23
CA GLY A 257 -26.96 -7.17 -13.32
C GLY A 257 -26.90 -6.00 -14.31
N ASP A 258 -27.61 -6.16 -15.43
CA ASP A 258 -27.82 -5.11 -16.43
C ASP A 258 -28.88 -4.08 -16.00
#